data_AF-A0A269PVT6-F1
#
_entry.id   AF-A0A269PVT6-F1
#
_cell.length_a   1.000
_cell.length_b   1.000
_cell.length_c   1.000
_cell.angle_alpha   90.00
_cell.angle_beta   90.00
_cell.angle_gamma   90.00
#
_symmetry.space_group_name_H-M   'P 1'
#
loop_
_entity.id
_entity.type
_entity.pdbx_description
1 polymer ?
#
loop_
_entity_poly.entity_id
_entity_poly.type
_entity_poly.pdbx_seq_one_letter_code
_entity_poly.pdbx_strand_id
1 'polypeptide(L)'
;MQKQFYPTLELAKQGALSHNFTSSIDYHCRRPLCDSALPSNPQKFYRNQWVSWYDFLGTQPNTSKLYQSFEVAKTMAKSFKFKSIKDYKLTCKMKDKALSISPNEKFKVNWRSWDDYLGLNECVIYKEYNEAQNSAKNLKIKSSIEYAVVRKSFDLRLPSSPELAYKNQWINWYQFLGTQDPAINLYANYLSAKLAAKKYKFTSATDYAMRYKALDNKLPSTPKRKYRHDWVSWQDFLNIN
;
A
#
# COMPACT_ATOMS: atom_id res chain seq x y z
N MET A 1 0.96 11.89 54.51
CA MET A 1 1.51 10.52 54.69
C MET A 1 2.22 10.11 53.42
N GLN A 2 3.51 9.79 53.47
CA GLN A 2 4.18 9.16 52.32
C GLN A 2 3.51 7.80 52.09
N LYS A 3 2.98 7.56 50.88
CA LYS A 3 2.47 6.24 50.49
C LYS A 3 3.65 5.26 50.54
N GLN A 4 3.57 4.29 51.43
CA GLN A 4 4.58 3.24 51.54
C GLN A 4 4.30 2.22 50.43
N PHE A 5 5.13 2.22 49.39
CA PHE A 5 5.06 1.24 48.33
C PHE A 5 5.81 -0.05 48.71
N TYR A 6 5.49 -1.17 48.06
CA TYR A 6 6.25 -2.42 48.23
C TYR A 6 7.76 -2.18 48.04
N PRO A 7 8.60 -2.58 49.01
CA PRO A 7 10.02 -2.22 49.02
C PRO A 7 10.85 -2.97 47.97
N THR A 8 10.36 -4.11 47.48
CA THR A 8 11.03 -4.93 46.48
C THR A 8 10.10 -5.25 45.31
N LEU A 9 10.69 -5.48 44.13
CA LEU A 9 9.94 -5.89 42.94
C LEU A 9 9.20 -7.20 43.16
N GLU A 10 9.81 -8.17 43.84
CA GLU A 10 9.22 -9.48 44.07
C GLU A 10 7.97 -9.43 44.97
N LEU A 11 7.98 -8.59 46.02
CA LEU A 11 6.78 -8.38 46.83
C LEU A 11 5.68 -7.67 46.04
N ALA A 12 6.06 -6.70 45.19
CA ALA A 12 5.11 -6.03 44.32
C ALA A 12 4.53 -6.97 43.25
N LYS A 13 5.31 -7.93 42.73
CA LYS A 13 4.83 -8.99 41.84
C LYS A 13 3.82 -9.88 42.54
N GLN A 14 4.12 -10.35 43.76
CA GLN A 14 3.20 -11.17 44.54
C GLN A 14 1.87 -10.45 44.78
N GLY A 15 1.91 -9.16 45.16
CA GLY A 15 0.71 -8.33 45.30
C GLY A 15 -0.03 -8.10 43.98
N ALA A 16 0.68 -7.88 42.87
CA ALA A 16 0.05 -7.74 41.56
C ALA A 16 -0.62 -9.04 41.09
N LEU A 17 0.01 -10.19 41.34
CA LEU A 17 -0.51 -11.52 41.01
C LEU A 17 -1.77 -11.86 41.82
N SER A 18 -1.82 -11.52 43.11
CA SER A 18 -3.01 -11.78 43.94
C SER A 18 -4.26 -11.05 43.45
N HIS A 19 -4.11 -9.95 42.71
CA HIS A 19 -5.22 -9.17 42.16
C HIS A 19 -5.56 -9.52 40.70
N ASN A 20 -4.86 -10.49 40.09
CA ASN A 20 -5.11 -11.00 38.74
C ASN A 20 -5.26 -9.88 37.69
N PHE A 21 -4.33 -8.94 37.64
CA PHE A 21 -4.32 -7.92 36.59
C PHE A 21 -4.00 -8.55 35.22
N THR A 22 -4.81 -8.23 34.22
CA THR A 22 -4.74 -8.86 32.88
C THR A 22 -3.89 -8.09 31.89
N SER A 23 -3.64 -6.80 32.16
CA SER A 23 -2.84 -5.92 31.32
C SER A 23 -2.36 -4.70 32.11
N SER A 24 -1.43 -3.93 31.54
CA SER A 24 -1.03 -2.65 32.14
C SER A 24 -2.21 -1.69 32.26
N ILE A 25 -3.14 -1.66 31.30
CA ILE A 25 -4.34 -0.80 31.36
C ILE A 25 -5.21 -1.21 32.56
N ASP A 26 -5.50 -2.50 32.66
CA ASP A 26 -6.28 -3.08 33.75
C ASP A 26 -5.63 -2.79 35.12
N TYR A 27 -4.31 -2.94 35.21
CA TYR A 27 -3.52 -2.54 36.38
C TYR A 27 -3.76 -1.07 36.76
N HIS A 28 -3.58 -0.12 35.83
CA HIS A 28 -3.75 1.30 36.14
C HIS A 28 -5.17 1.66 36.58
N CYS A 29 -6.18 1.01 35.98
CA CYS A 29 -7.58 1.24 36.33
C CYS A 29 -7.96 0.70 37.70
N ARG A 30 -7.56 -0.53 38.03
CA ARG A 30 -8.01 -1.22 39.25
C ARG A 30 -7.09 -1.04 40.44
N ARG A 31 -5.79 -0.85 40.23
CA ARG A 31 -4.79 -0.70 41.30
C ARG A 31 -5.22 0.28 42.40
N PRO A 32 -5.70 1.51 42.12
CA PRO A 32 -5.99 2.48 43.19
C PRO A 32 -7.03 1.99 44.20
N LEU A 33 -7.93 1.10 43.77
CA LEU A 33 -9.00 0.53 44.58
C LEU A 33 -8.60 -0.81 45.22
N CYS A 34 -7.76 -1.60 44.53
CA CYS A 34 -7.38 -2.93 44.99
C CYS A 34 -6.17 -2.92 45.93
N ASP A 35 -5.13 -2.16 45.61
CA ASP A 35 -3.89 -2.11 46.40
C ASP A 35 -3.15 -0.79 46.16
N SER A 36 -3.23 0.08 47.17
CA SER A 36 -2.59 1.39 47.14
C SER A 36 -1.06 1.36 47.34
N ALA A 37 -0.51 0.25 47.86
CA ALA A 37 0.91 0.00 48.11
C ALA A 37 1.66 -0.49 46.86
N LEU A 38 0.96 -0.94 45.83
CA LEU A 38 1.56 -1.00 44.49
C LEU A 38 2.03 0.41 44.06
N PRO A 39 2.97 0.58 43.13
CA PRO A 39 3.28 1.90 42.56
C PRO A 39 2.45 2.17 41.29
N SER A 40 2.11 3.43 41.00
CA SER A 40 1.40 3.75 39.74
C SER A 40 2.25 3.50 38.50
N ASN A 41 3.57 3.60 38.63
CA ASN A 41 4.53 3.38 37.56
C ASN A 41 5.63 2.40 38.04
N PRO A 42 5.33 1.08 38.08
CA PRO A 42 6.25 0.08 38.61
C PRO A 42 7.55 -0.02 37.79
N GLN A 43 7.49 0.16 36.47
CA GLN A 43 8.68 0.21 35.62
C GLN A 43 9.66 1.35 36.00
N LYS A 44 9.14 2.49 36.47
CA LYS A 44 9.98 3.60 36.94
C LYS A 44 10.48 3.36 38.36
N PHE A 45 9.63 2.80 39.22
CA PHE A 45 9.96 2.57 40.63
C PHE A 45 10.98 1.44 40.81
N TYR A 46 10.81 0.33 40.07
CA TYR A 46 11.70 -0.84 40.08
C TYR A 46 12.67 -0.86 38.90
N ARG A 47 13.07 0.32 38.39
CA ARG A 47 13.77 0.47 37.10
C ARG A 47 14.96 -0.47 36.88
N ASN A 48 15.74 -0.77 37.94
CA ASN A 48 16.96 -1.55 37.84
C ASN A 48 16.68 -3.07 37.75
N GLN A 49 15.47 -3.51 38.12
CA GLN A 49 15.05 -4.90 38.16
C GLN A 49 13.86 -5.18 37.22
N TRP A 50 13.33 -4.15 36.57
CA TRP A 50 12.14 -4.26 35.72
C TRP A 50 12.46 -5.00 34.42
N VAL A 51 11.76 -6.10 34.19
CA VAL A 51 11.86 -6.89 32.96
C VAL A 51 10.78 -6.47 31.96
N SER A 52 9.51 -6.67 32.34
CA SER A 52 8.36 -6.30 31.51
C SER A 52 7.07 -6.33 32.31
N TRP A 53 5.99 -5.78 31.75
CA TRP A 53 4.64 -5.94 32.30
C TRP A 53 4.19 -7.40 32.36
N TYR A 54 4.65 -8.24 31.45
CA TYR A 54 4.32 -9.67 31.40
C TYR A 54 4.93 -10.43 32.57
N ASP A 55 6.21 -10.18 32.84
CA ASP A 55 6.93 -10.68 34.02
C ASP A 55 6.28 -10.17 35.32
N PHE A 56 5.94 -8.87 35.37
CA PHE A 56 5.37 -8.26 36.57
C PHE A 56 3.96 -8.75 36.91
N LEU A 57 3.12 -9.01 35.90
CA LEU A 57 1.73 -9.44 36.08
C LEU A 57 1.53 -10.95 35.92
N GLY A 58 2.59 -11.72 35.65
CA GLY A 58 2.49 -13.15 35.32
C GLY A 58 1.66 -13.45 34.07
N THR A 59 1.60 -12.49 33.13
CA THR A 59 0.86 -12.64 31.87
C THR A 59 1.80 -12.99 30.73
N GLN A 60 1.25 -13.42 29.59
CA GLN A 60 2.02 -13.71 28.38
C GLN A 60 1.64 -12.72 27.27
N PRO A 61 2.60 -12.25 26.45
CA PRO A 61 2.26 -11.41 25.33
C PRO A 61 1.37 -12.16 24.33
N ASN A 62 0.45 -11.43 23.70
CA ASN A 62 -0.40 -12.01 22.64
C ASN A 62 0.42 -12.58 21.47
N THR A 63 1.67 -12.16 21.30
CA THR A 63 2.60 -12.68 20.31
C THR A 63 3.11 -14.08 20.61
N SER A 64 2.99 -14.58 21.86
CA SER A 64 3.35 -15.96 22.23
C SER A 64 2.45 -16.99 21.53
N LYS A 65 1.22 -16.60 21.21
CA LYS A 65 0.23 -17.45 20.52
C LYS A 65 0.45 -17.54 18.99
N LEU A 66 1.44 -16.83 18.46
CA LEU A 66 1.77 -16.82 17.04
C LEU A 66 2.86 -17.83 16.71
N TYR A 67 2.99 -18.21 15.44
CA TYR A 67 4.12 -19.01 14.98
C TYR A 67 5.45 -18.30 15.25
N GLN A 68 6.37 -18.95 15.96
CA GLN A 68 7.68 -18.37 16.28
C GLN A 68 8.74 -18.68 15.23
N SER A 69 8.61 -19.78 14.50
CA SER A 69 9.52 -20.14 13.40
C SER A 69 9.04 -19.53 12.08
N PHE A 70 9.95 -18.86 11.37
CA PHE A 70 9.69 -18.31 10.04
C PHE A 70 9.27 -19.41 9.05
N GLU A 71 9.97 -20.56 9.04
CA GLU A 71 9.69 -21.65 8.09
C GLU A 71 8.32 -22.29 8.31
N VAL A 72 7.91 -22.44 9.57
CA VAL A 72 6.56 -22.94 9.91
C VAL A 72 5.52 -21.92 9.47
N ALA A 73 5.70 -20.65 9.81
CA ALA A 73 4.77 -19.59 9.44
C ALA A 73 4.62 -19.44 7.92
N LYS A 74 5.74 -19.52 7.18
CA LYS A 74 5.80 -19.47 5.72
C LYS A 74 5.09 -20.66 5.08
N THR A 75 5.38 -21.88 5.54
CA THR A 75 4.72 -23.10 5.05
C THR A 75 3.21 -23.03 5.25
N MET A 76 2.76 -22.60 6.41
CA MET A 76 1.34 -22.40 6.70
C MET A 76 0.73 -21.29 5.86
N ALA A 77 1.40 -20.14 5.71
CA ALA A 77 0.90 -19.05 4.88
C ALA A 77 0.74 -19.48 3.40
N LYS A 78 1.68 -20.24 2.85
CA LYS A 78 1.60 -20.80 1.49
C LYS A 78 0.44 -21.78 1.32
N SER A 79 0.20 -22.66 2.30
CA SER A 79 -0.86 -23.67 2.20
C SER A 79 -2.27 -23.06 2.06
N PHE A 80 -2.46 -21.85 2.60
CA PHE A 80 -3.73 -21.12 2.49
C PHE A 80 -3.96 -20.41 1.14
N LYS A 81 -2.97 -20.38 0.25
CA LYS A 81 -3.05 -19.84 -1.12
C LYS A 81 -3.67 -18.45 -1.19
N PHE A 82 -3.17 -17.52 -0.36
CA PHE A 82 -3.58 -16.13 -0.41
C PHE A 82 -3.31 -15.53 -1.79
N LYS A 83 -4.24 -14.72 -2.29
CA LYS A 83 -4.16 -14.17 -3.66
C LYS A 83 -3.36 -12.88 -3.75
N SER A 84 -3.17 -12.20 -2.62
CA SER A 84 -2.46 -10.94 -2.55
C SER A 84 -2.06 -10.60 -1.12
N ILE A 85 -1.20 -9.59 -0.97
CA ILE A 85 -0.82 -9.05 0.34
C ILE A 85 -2.06 -8.52 1.09
N LYS A 86 -2.98 -7.87 0.38
CA LYS A 86 -4.21 -7.35 0.98
C LYS A 86 -5.12 -8.48 1.46
N ASP A 87 -5.29 -9.52 0.65
CA ASP A 87 -6.04 -10.72 1.04
C ASP A 87 -5.46 -11.30 2.34
N TYR A 88 -4.14 -11.52 2.40
CA TYR A 88 -3.48 -11.97 3.61
C TYR A 88 -3.78 -11.08 4.82
N LYS A 89 -3.57 -9.77 4.71
CA LYS A 89 -3.76 -8.85 5.84
C LYS A 89 -5.20 -8.85 6.39
N LEU A 90 -6.18 -9.02 5.51
CA LEU A 90 -7.60 -9.03 5.88
C LEU A 90 -8.06 -10.39 6.43
N THR A 91 -7.57 -11.49 5.85
CA THR A 91 -8.16 -12.82 6.08
C THR A 91 -7.26 -13.77 6.87
N CYS A 92 -5.97 -13.47 7.07
CA CYS A 92 -5.03 -14.38 7.75
C CYS A 92 -5.51 -14.81 9.12
N LYS A 93 -6.05 -13.90 9.94
CA LYS A 93 -6.55 -14.20 11.29
C LYS A 93 -7.83 -15.04 11.31
N MET A 94 -8.61 -15.01 10.23
CA MET A 94 -9.79 -15.86 10.09
C MET A 94 -9.40 -17.28 9.70
N LYS A 95 -8.38 -17.42 8.85
CA LYS A 95 -7.85 -18.73 8.42
C LYS A 95 -7.02 -19.39 9.51
N ASP A 96 -6.19 -18.62 10.20
CA ASP A 96 -5.31 -19.09 11.26
C ASP A 96 -4.93 -17.97 12.24
N LYS A 97 -5.34 -18.13 13.50
CA LYS A 97 -5.08 -17.15 14.56
C LYS A 97 -3.58 -17.04 14.89
N ALA A 98 -2.78 -18.06 14.60
CA ALA A 98 -1.34 -18.10 14.86
C ALA A 98 -0.51 -17.37 13.79
N LEU A 99 -1.08 -17.02 12.63
CA LEU A 99 -0.40 -16.19 11.62
C LEU A 99 -0.25 -14.75 12.10
N SER A 100 0.94 -14.16 11.96
CA SER A 100 1.14 -12.72 12.22
C SER A 100 0.51 -11.86 11.10
N ILE A 101 -0.13 -10.74 11.43
CA ILE A 101 -0.60 -9.77 10.41
C ILE A 101 0.58 -9.09 9.72
N SER A 102 1.67 -8.86 10.46
CA SER A 102 2.91 -8.23 9.99
C SER A 102 4.09 -9.21 10.11
N PRO A 103 4.12 -10.30 9.31
CA PRO A 103 5.20 -11.28 9.36
C PRO A 103 6.55 -10.66 8.93
N ASN A 104 6.53 -9.65 8.06
CA ASN A 104 7.70 -8.86 7.66
C ASN A 104 8.38 -8.13 8.81
N GLU A 105 7.63 -7.75 9.84
CA GLU A 105 8.18 -7.10 11.03
C GLU A 105 8.61 -8.12 12.09
N LYS A 106 7.89 -9.24 12.19
CA LYS A 106 8.23 -10.33 13.13
C LYS A 106 9.48 -11.09 12.71
N PHE A 107 9.64 -11.35 11.42
CA PHE A 107 10.72 -12.17 10.87
C PHE A 107 11.74 -11.34 10.08
N LYS A 108 12.03 -10.10 10.50
CA LYS A 108 12.90 -9.15 9.78
C LYS A 108 14.21 -9.76 9.28
N VAL A 109 14.82 -10.66 10.06
CA VAL A 109 16.10 -11.30 9.73
C VAL A 109 15.98 -12.28 8.56
N ASN A 110 14.91 -13.07 8.52
CA ASN A 110 14.69 -14.09 7.49
C ASN A 110 13.78 -13.60 6.34
N TRP A 111 13.21 -12.41 6.48
CA TRP A 111 12.25 -11.87 5.54
C TRP A 111 12.92 -11.42 4.24
N ARG A 112 12.51 -12.03 3.13
CA ARG A 112 12.94 -11.63 1.78
C ARG A 112 11.92 -10.72 1.11
N SER A 113 10.71 -11.23 0.92
CA SER A 113 9.61 -10.49 0.33
C SER A 113 8.28 -11.13 0.68
N TRP A 114 7.20 -10.39 0.46
CA TRP A 114 5.84 -10.94 0.53
C TRP A 114 5.64 -12.07 -0.47
N ASP A 115 6.23 -11.95 -1.66
CA ASP A 115 6.08 -12.95 -2.72
C ASP A 115 6.73 -14.28 -2.33
N ASP A 116 7.89 -14.24 -1.68
CA ASP A 116 8.56 -15.43 -1.15
C ASP A 116 7.74 -16.06 -0.02
N TYR A 117 7.28 -15.24 0.94
CA TYR A 117 6.56 -15.71 2.12
C TYR A 117 5.20 -16.34 1.78
N LEU A 118 4.45 -15.73 0.86
CA LEU A 118 3.12 -16.18 0.46
C LEU A 118 3.14 -17.13 -0.74
N GLY A 119 4.30 -17.35 -1.38
CA GLY A 119 4.41 -18.19 -2.58
C GLY A 119 3.78 -17.56 -3.82
N LEU A 120 3.76 -16.23 -3.91
CA LEU A 120 3.01 -15.51 -4.95
C LEU A 120 3.72 -15.53 -6.31
N ASN A 121 5.02 -15.80 -6.35
CA ASN A 121 5.77 -15.95 -7.60
C ASN A 121 5.34 -17.21 -8.40
N GLU A 122 4.62 -18.13 -7.77
CA GLU A 122 4.03 -19.30 -8.42
C GLU A 122 2.65 -18.98 -9.05
N CYS A 123 2.14 -17.75 -8.90
CA CYS A 123 0.88 -17.36 -9.54
C CYS A 123 1.05 -17.26 -11.06
N VAL A 124 0.33 -18.13 -11.77
CA VAL A 124 0.19 -18.06 -13.22
C VAL A 124 -0.56 -16.78 -13.60
N ILE A 125 0.06 -15.94 -14.42
CA ILE A 125 -0.57 -14.75 -14.98
C ILE A 125 -1.82 -15.11 -15.78
N TYR A 126 -2.77 -14.18 -15.92
CA TYR A 126 -3.93 -14.39 -16.80
C TYR A 126 -3.45 -14.70 -18.21
N LYS A 127 -3.87 -15.85 -18.75
CA LYS A 127 -3.55 -16.25 -20.13
C LYS A 127 -4.31 -15.40 -21.13
N GLU A 128 -5.58 -15.13 -20.83
CA GLU A 128 -6.48 -14.39 -21.70
C GLU A 128 -6.45 -12.89 -21.41
N TYR A 129 -6.30 -12.08 -22.47
CA TYR A 129 -6.30 -10.62 -22.38
C TYR A 129 -7.57 -10.08 -21.70
N ASN A 130 -8.75 -10.64 -22.05
CA ASN A 130 -10.03 -10.18 -21.53
C ASN A 130 -10.18 -10.41 -20.03
N GLU A 131 -9.63 -11.50 -19.49
CA GLU A 131 -9.65 -11.77 -18.05
C GLU A 131 -8.80 -10.76 -17.28
N ALA A 132 -7.59 -10.49 -17.78
CA ALA A 132 -6.71 -9.48 -17.21
C ALA A 132 -7.33 -8.09 -17.28
N GLN A 133 -7.93 -7.75 -18.42
CA GLN A 133 -8.61 -6.48 -18.65
C GLN A 133 -9.78 -6.28 -17.67
N ASN A 134 -10.63 -7.31 -17.51
CA ASN A 134 -11.75 -7.27 -16.58
C ASN A 134 -11.29 -7.13 -15.14
N SER A 135 -10.22 -7.83 -14.74
CA SER A 135 -9.65 -7.64 -13.41
C SER A 135 -9.13 -6.21 -13.21
N ALA A 136 -8.34 -5.68 -14.14
CA ALA A 136 -7.81 -4.32 -14.04
C ALA A 136 -8.91 -3.26 -13.95
N LYS A 137 -10.00 -3.41 -14.72
CA LYS A 137 -11.19 -2.57 -14.68
C LYS A 137 -11.95 -2.68 -13.35
N ASN A 138 -12.13 -3.90 -12.85
CA ASN A 138 -12.80 -4.15 -11.57
C ASN A 138 -12.03 -3.54 -10.39
N LEU A 139 -10.70 -3.52 -10.48
CA LEU A 139 -9.82 -2.83 -9.53
C LEU A 139 -9.83 -1.30 -9.69
N LYS A 140 -10.54 -0.76 -10.69
CA LYS A 140 -10.72 0.67 -10.96
C LYS A 140 -9.39 1.43 -11.13
N ILE A 141 -8.39 0.76 -11.68
CA ILE A 141 -7.06 1.31 -11.92
C ILE A 141 -7.13 2.38 -13.02
N LYS A 142 -6.58 3.57 -12.77
CA LYS A 142 -6.72 4.72 -13.67
C LYS A 142 -5.48 5.03 -14.51
N SER A 143 -4.32 4.50 -14.14
CA SER A 143 -3.05 4.78 -14.82
C SER A 143 -2.09 3.58 -14.77
N SER A 144 -1.08 3.58 -15.65
CA SER A 144 -0.01 2.58 -15.64
C SER A 144 0.84 2.61 -14.35
N ILE A 145 1.03 3.80 -13.77
CA ILE A 145 1.74 3.96 -12.49
C ILE A 145 0.94 3.30 -11.37
N GLU A 146 -0.36 3.60 -11.30
CA GLU A 146 -1.26 2.98 -10.32
C GLU A 146 -1.35 1.46 -10.54
N TYR A 147 -1.38 1.02 -11.80
CA TYR A 147 -1.40 -0.40 -12.15
C TYR A 147 -0.23 -1.17 -11.51
N ALA A 148 0.99 -0.62 -11.61
CA ALA A 148 2.19 -1.25 -11.06
C ALA A 148 2.11 -1.48 -9.54
N VAL A 149 1.41 -0.61 -8.81
CA VAL A 149 1.22 -0.69 -7.36
C VAL A 149 0.03 -1.59 -7.01
N VAL A 150 -1.10 -1.38 -7.67
CA VAL A 150 -2.36 -2.07 -7.39
C VAL A 150 -2.27 -3.54 -7.74
N ARG A 151 -1.66 -3.92 -8.88
CA ARG A 151 -1.48 -5.34 -9.23
C ARG A 151 -0.78 -6.11 -8.11
N LYS A 152 0.28 -5.52 -7.52
CA LYS A 152 1.07 -6.18 -6.47
C LYS A 152 0.27 -6.38 -5.18
N SER A 153 -0.63 -5.46 -4.91
CA SER A 153 -1.36 -5.41 -3.65
C SER A 153 -2.71 -6.15 -3.72
N PHE A 154 -3.30 -6.29 -4.91
CA PHE A 154 -4.67 -6.76 -5.08
C PHE A 154 -4.82 -7.96 -6.02
N ASP A 155 -4.09 -8.02 -7.13
CA ASP A 155 -4.18 -9.13 -8.08
C ASP A 155 -2.86 -9.37 -8.81
N LEU A 156 -2.12 -10.39 -8.36
CA LEU A 156 -0.80 -10.72 -8.89
C LEU A 156 -0.84 -11.51 -10.19
N ARG A 157 -2.02 -12.00 -10.61
CA ARG A 157 -2.18 -12.63 -11.92
C ARG A 157 -2.15 -11.59 -13.05
N LEU A 158 -2.31 -10.31 -12.70
CA LEU A 158 -2.05 -9.22 -13.63
C LEU A 158 -0.55 -9.14 -13.95
N PRO A 159 -0.15 -9.24 -15.22
CA PRO A 159 1.26 -9.23 -15.62
C PRO A 159 1.94 -7.90 -15.29
N SER A 160 3.26 -7.92 -15.10
CA SER A 160 4.02 -6.68 -14.88
C SER A 160 4.05 -5.76 -16.10
N SER A 161 4.04 -6.36 -17.28
CA SER A 161 4.10 -5.71 -18.59
C SER A 161 3.01 -6.30 -19.49
N PRO A 162 1.75 -5.86 -19.34
CA PRO A 162 0.64 -6.39 -20.12
C PRO A 162 0.83 -6.17 -21.63
N GLU A 163 1.56 -5.13 -22.04
CA GLU A 163 1.94 -4.87 -23.43
C GLU A 163 2.83 -5.96 -24.04
N LEU A 164 3.64 -6.63 -23.22
CA LEU A 164 4.46 -7.76 -23.64
C LEU A 164 3.68 -9.07 -23.53
N ALA A 165 2.91 -9.24 -22.45
CA ALA A 165 2.12 -10.45 -22.20
C ALA A 165 1.03 -10.65 -23.27
N TYR A 166 0.45 -9.56 -23.77
CA TYR A 166 -0.66 -9.57 -24.73
C TYR A 166 -0.30 -8.86 -26.03
N LYS A 167 0.94 -9.02 -26.50
CA LYS A 167 1.52 -8.27 -27.63
C LYS A 167 0.59 -8.16 -28.86
N ASN A 168 -0.14 -9.22 -29.21
CA ASN A 168 -1.01 -9.25 -30.39
C ASN A 168 -2.38 -8.57 -30.19
N GLN A 169 -2.82 -8.39 -28.93
CA GLN A 169 -4.11 -7.81 -28.57
C GLN A 169 -3.96 -6.43 -27.91
N TRP A 170 -2.74 -6.07 -27.52
CA TRP A 170 -2.45 -4.83 -26.84
C TRP A 170 -2.56 -3.63 -27.78
N ILE A 171 -3.40 -2.66 -27.39
CA ILE A 171 -3.59 -1.41 -28.13
C ILE A 171 -2.95 -0.27 -27.34
N ASN A 172 -3.49 0.03 -26.15
CA ASN A 172 -2.93 1.02 -25.24
C ASN A 172 -3.47 0.83 -23.81
N TRP A 173 -2.90 1.57 -22.87
CA TRP A 173 -3.32 1.56 -21.47
C TRP A 173 -4.78 2.01 -21.26
N TYR A 174 -5.26 2.97 -22.04
CA TYR A 174 -6.64 3.48 -21.89
C TYR A 174 -7.66 2.39 -22.18
N GLN A 175 -7.46 1.64 -23.27
CA GLN A 175 -8.31 0.52 -23.62
C GLN A 175 -8.19 -0.64 -22.63
N PHE A 176 -6.98 -0.95 -22.16
CA PHE A 176 -6.78 -2.01 -21.18
C PHE A 176 -7.43 -1.69 -19.82
N LEU A 177 -7.28 -0.46 -19.34
CA LEU A 177 -7.84 -0.02 -18.06
C LEU A 177 -9.30 0.43 -18.14
N GLY A 178 -9.86 0.57 -19.35
CA GLY A 178 -11.20 1.11 -19.55
C GLY A 178 -11.31 2.60 -19.20
N THR A 179 -10.22 3.35 -19.34
CA THR A 179 -10.19 4.80 -19.11
C THR A 179 -10.30 5.57 -20.44
N GLN A 180 -10.71 6.84 -20.37
CA GLN A 180 -10.79 7.67 -21.56
C GLN A 180 -9.40 8.11 -22.00
N ASP A 181 -9.06 7.88 -23.27
CA ASP A 181 -7.86 8.42 -23.89
C ASP A 181 -8.02 9.94 -24.08
N PRO A 182 -7.22 10.78 -23.41
CA PRO A 182 -7.26 12.23 -23.59
C PRO A 182 -7.02 12.65 -25.04
N ALA A 183 -6.33 11.84 -25.83
CA ALA A 183 -5.99 12.13 -27.22
C ALA A 183 -7.19 12.05 -28.18
N ILE A 184 -8.29 11.38 -27.80
CA ILE A 184 -9.53 11.29 -28.60
C ILE A 184 -10.19 12.67 -28.74
N ASN A 185 -10.11 13.51 -27.72
CA ASN A 185 -10.73 14.83 -27.74
C ASN A 185 -9.88 15.91 -28.42
N LEU A 186 -8.66 15.58 -28.84
CA LEU A 186 -7.76 16.53 -29.48
C LEU A 186 -8.06 16.67 -30.97
N TYR A 187 -7.64 17.79 -31.57
CA TYR A 187 -7.69 17.96 -33.02
C TYR A 187 -6.97 16.81 -33.74
N ALA A 188 -7.62 16.28 -34.78
CA ALA A 188 -7.15 15.08 -35.48
C ALA A 188 -5.92 15.36 -36.35
N ASN A 189 -5.86 16.54 -36.98
CA ASN A 189 -4.82 16.91 -37.94
C ASN A 189 -4.16 18.25 -37.60
N TYR A 190 -2.95 18.44 -38.15
CA TYR A 190 -2.12 19.62 -37.91
C TYR A 190 -2.81 20.93 -38.31
N LEU A 191 -3.48 20.95 -39.47
CA LEU A 191 -4.12 22.15 -40.01
C LEU A 191 -5.27 22.65 -39.13
N SER A 192 -6.15 21.77 -38.66
CA SER A 192 -7.23 22.13 -37.75
C SER A 192 -6.69 22.70 -36.44
N ALA A 193 -5.64 22.09 -35.89
CA ALA A 193 -5.00 22.57 -34.67
C ALA A 193 -4.28 23.92 -34.86
N LYS A 194 -3.61 24.12 -36.00
CA LYS A 194 -2.97 25.38 -36.38
C LYS A 194 -3.99 26.50 -36.55
N LEU A 195 -5.11 26.24 -37.21
CA LEU A 195 -6.21 27.21 -37.36
C LEU A 195 -6.80 27.61 -35.99
N ALA A 196 -7.00 26.63 -35.09
CA ALA A 196 -7.42 26.90 -33.73
C ALA A 196 -6.37 27.71 -32.96
N ALA A 197 -5.08 27.34 -33.03
CA ALA A 197 -4.01 28.07 -32.36
C ALA A 197 -3.91 29.54 -32.84
N LYS A 198 -4.07 29.78 -34.14
CA LYS A 198 -4.10 31.13 -34.73
C LYS A 198 -5.24 31.99 -34.17
N LYS A 199 -6.43 31.41 -33.94
CA LYS A 199 -7.59 32.12 -33.36
C LYS A 199 -7.28 32.75 -32.01
N TYR A 200 -6.49 32.06 -31.18
CA TYR A 200 -6.17 32.48 -29.81
C TYR A 200 -4.93 33.38 -29.70
N LYS A 201 -4.24 33.64 -30.82
CA LYS A 201 -3.12 34.59 -30.93
C LYS A 201 -2.06 34.35 -29.84
N PHE A 202 -1.57 33.13 -29.74
CA PHE A 202 -0.45 32.82 -28.85
C PHE A 202 0.82 33.54 -29.32
N THR A 203 1.59 34.10 -28.38
CA THR A 203 2.80 34.89 -28.71
C THR A 203 4.06 34.04 -28.73
N SER A 204 4.06 32.89 -28.08
CA SER A 204 5.20 31.99 -27.98
C SER A 204 4.78 30.58 -27.57
N ALA A 205 5.69 29.61 -27.66
CA ALA A 205 5.49 28.26 -27.15
C ALA A 205 5.20 28.24 -25.64
N THR A 206 5.83 29.14 -24.88
CA THR A 206 5.60 29.28 -23.42
C THR A 206 4.20 29.81 -23.14
N ASP A 207 3.78 30.84 -23.88
CA ASP A 207 2.44 31.40 -23.80
C ASP A 207 1.35 30.37 -24.18
N TYR A 208 1.61 29.59 -25.25
CA TYR A 208 0.79 28.43 -25.60
C TYR A 208 0.68 27.46 -24.42
N ALA A 209 1.80 27.00 -23.86
CA ALA A 209 1.81 26.02 -22.78
C ALA A 209 1.03 26.48 -21.53
N MET A 210 1.02 27.79 -21.24
CA MET A 210 0.27 28.35 -20.11
C MET A 210 -1.25 28.41 -20.36
N ARG A 211 -1.68 28.77 -21.58
CA ARG A 211 -3.08 29.14 -21.83
C ARG A 211 -3.89 28.13 -22.66
N TYR A 212 -3.24 27.27 -23.45
CA TYR A 212 -3.92 26.43 -24.45
C TYR A 212 -5.11 25.66 -23.87
N LYS A 213 -4.92 25.00 -22.72
CA LYS A 213 -5.94 24.13 -22.10
C LYS A 213 -7.17 24.90 -21.63
N ALA A 214 -6.99 26.14 -21.18
CA ALA A 214 -8.09 26.99 -20.71
C ALA A 214 -8.87 27.61 -21.88
N LEU A 215 -8.20 27.88 -23.00
CA LEU A 215 -8.79 28.50 -24.19
C LEU A 215 -9.47 27.48 -25.11
N ASP A 216 -8.86 26.31 -25.26
CA ASP A 216 -9.36 25.21 -26.08
C ASP A 216 -8.78 23.87 -25.62
N ASN A 217 -9.64 23.05 -25.02
CA ASN A 217 -9.23 21.73 -24.50
C ASN A 217 -8.92 20.70 -25.60
N LYS A 218 -9.20 21.00 -26.88
CA LYS A 218 -8.85 20.15 -28.02
C LYS A 218 -7.44 20.41 -28.54
N LEU A 219 -6.78 21.48 -28.08
CA LEU A 219 -5.40 21.76 -28.42
C LEU A 219 -4.46 20.78 -27.67
N PRO A 220 -3.52 20.11 -28.36
CA PRO A 220 -2.60 19.17 -27.72
C PRO A 220 -1.56 19.90 -26.85
N SER A 221 -1.25 19.35 -25.67
CA SER A 221 -0.16 19.86 -24.82
C SER A 221 1.20 19.83 -25.48
N THR A 222 1.40 18.84 -26.37
CA THR A 222 2.64 18.60 -27.11
C THR A 222 2.32 18.42 -28.59
N PRO A 223 2.03 19.52 -29.32
CA PRO A 223 1.66 19.48 -30.74
C PRO A 223 2.69 18.74 -31.62
N LYS A 224 3.98 19.01 -31.40
CA LYS A 224 5.10 18.32 -32.08
C LYS A 224 5.03 16.79 -31.99
N ARG A 225 4.58 16.26 -30.86
CA ARG A 225 4.46 14.80 -30.66
C ARG A 225 3.23 14.23 -31.34
N LYS A 226 2.10 14.95 -31.28
CA LYS A 226 0.83 14.53 -31.91
C LYS A 226 0.91 14.56 -33.44
N TYR A 227 1.50 15.62 -33.99
CA TYR A 227 1.59 15.86 -35.44
C TYR A 227 3.01 15.60 -35.97
N ARG A 228 3.71 14.59 -35.45
CA ARG A 228 5.14 14.37 -35.71
C ARG A 228 5.51 14.41 -37.20
N HIS A 229 4.63 13.90 -38.07
CA HIS A 229 4.87 13.83 -39.52
C HIS A 229 4.61 15.17 -40.24
N ASP A 230 3.70 15.99 -39.73
CA ASP A 230 3.29 17.26 -40.33
C ASP A 230 3.91 18.49 -39.62
N TRP A 231 4.65 18.25 -38.53
CA TRP A 231 5.17 19.30 -37.66
C TRP A 231 6.29 20.07 -38.34
N VAL A 232 6.09 21.37 -38.51
CA VAL A 232 7.09 22.30 -39.06
C VAL A 232 7.89 22.96 -37.93
N SER A 233 7.27 23.90 -37.21
CA SER A 233 7.89 24.64 -36.12
C SER A 233 6.83 25.29 -35.23
N TRP A 234 7.24 25.84 -34.10
CA TRP A 234 6.33 26.65 -33.28
C TRP A 234 5.91 27.94 -33.99
N GLN A 235 6.80 28.55 -34.76
CA GLN A 235 6.51 29.72 -35.58
C GLN A 235 5.37 29.43 -36.57
N ASP A 236 5.48 28.31 -37.29
CA ASP A 236 4.46 27.88 -38.23
C ASP A 236 3.14 27.52 -37.51
N PHE A 237 3.20 26.74 -36.43
CA PHE A 237 2.01 26.27 -35.71
C PHE A 237 1.22 27.39 -35.04
N LEU A 238 1.90 28.39 -34.48
CA LEU A 238 1.27 29.54 -33.82
C LEU A 238 1.02 30.71 -34.78
N ASN A 239 1.51 30.62 -36.01
CA ASN A 239 1.43 31.69 -37.01
C ASN A 239 2.08 33.00 -36.50
N ILE A 240 3.28 32.87 -35.93
CA ILE A 240 4.12 33.98 -35.47
C ILE A 240 5.38 34.05 -36.34
N ASN A 241 5.79 35.26 -36.70
CA ASN A 241 7.01 35.51 -37.50
C ASN A 241 8.27 35.32 -36.66
#